data_AF-A0A7D9J841-F1
#
_entry.id   AF-A0A7D9J841-F1
#
_cell.length_a   1.000
_cell.length_b   1.000
_cell.length_c   1.000
_cell.angle_alpha   90.00
_cell.angle_beta   90.00
_cell.angle_gamma   90.00
#
_symmetry.space_group_name_H-M   'P 1'
#
loop_
_entity.id
_entity.type
_entity.pdbx_description
1 polymer ?
#
loop_
_entity_poly.entity_id
_entity_poly.type
_entity_poly.pdbx_seq_one_letter_code
_entity_poly.pdbx_strand_id
1 'polypeptide(L)'
;MELRQNNITLHYIDAAIIRFNNASVKFHEEVDKAIKRKNEIELRDLNDRMVNVEKSFIYSLGLPNQKFNRHVIFAPPFNNNYASAHFPGISDLMFPSNKTEKDWGEIRRHISIVFKSIMSAAETLNEDAK
;
A
#
# COMPACT_ATOMS: atom_id res chain seq x y z
N MET A 1 8.36 8.81 18.31
CA MET A 1 9.66 8.93 18.99
C MET A 1 10.40 7.59 18.95
N GLU A 2 9.72 6.47 19.24
CA GLU A 2 10.25 5.08 19.18
C GLU A 2 10.88 4.63 17.85
N LEU A 3 10.25 4.89 16.70
CA LEU A 3 10.78 4.43 15.40
C LEU A 3 12.17 4.99 15.08
N ARG A 4 12.35 6.30 15.30
CA ARG A 4 13.64 6.98 15.05
C ARG A 4 14.74 6.49 15.99
N GLN A 5 14.41 6.15 17.24
CA GLN A 5 15.36 5.57 18.21
C GLN A 5 15.87 4.20 17.76
N ASN A 6 15.11 3.48 16.93
CA ASN A 6 15.46 2.16 16.38
C ASN A 6 15.93 2.23 14.92
N ASN A 7 16.38 3.41 14.45
CA ASN A 7 16.84 3.66 13.09
C ASN A 7 15.81 3.32 11.99
N ILE A 8 14.52 3.46 12.30
CA ILE A 8 13.41 3.25 11.36
C ILE A 8 12.89 4.60 10.87
N THR A 9 12.84 4.77 9.55
CA THR A 9 12.33 5.97 8.88
C THR A 9 11.07 5.67 8.07
N LEU A 10 10.14 6.62 8.04
CA LEU A 10 8.93 6.58 7.21
C LEU A 10 9.06 7.41 5.93
N HIS A 11 10.18 8.10 5.74
CA HIS A 11 10.42 8.99 4.60
C HIS A 11 10.15 8.32 3.24
N TYR A 12 10.52 7.05 3.09
CA TYR A 12 10.30 6.31 1.84
C TYR A 12 8.82 6.00 1.59
N ILE A 13 8.02 5.79 2.64
CA ILE A 13 6.57 5.63 2.51
C ILE A 13 5.96 6.97 2.08
N ASP A 14 6.34 8.08 2.70
CA ASP A 14 5.85 9.41 2.32
C ASP A 14 6.16 9.71 0.85
N ALA A 15 7.39 9.42 0.41
CA ALA A 15 7.80 9.57 -0.98
C ALA A 15 6.99 8.64 -1.93
N ALA A 16 6.71 7.40 -1.53
CA ALA A 16 5.88 6.47 -2.30
C ALA A 16 4.44 6.96 -2.41
N ILE A 17 3.86 7.52 -1.35
CA ILE A 17 2.51 8.10 -1.36
C ILE A 17 2.44 9.28 -2.34
N ILE A 18 3.43 10.17 -2.33
CA ILE A 18 3.52 11.28 -3.29
C ILE A 18 3.58 10.75 -4.72
N ARG A 19 4.38 9.71 -4.97
CA ARG A 19 4.45 9.07 -6.30
C ARG A 19 3.11 8.46 -6.72
N PHE A 20 2.45 7.74 -5.83
CA PHE A 20 1.13 7.14 -6.10
C PHE A 20 0.06 8.20 -6.39
N ASN A 21 0.08 9.31 -5.63
CA ASN A 21 -0.82 10.43 -5.86
C ASN A 21 -0.58 11.06 -7.24
N ASN A 22 0.67 11.35 -7.59
CA ASN A 22 1.02 11.89 -8.91
C ASN A 22 0.62 10.93 -10.05
N ALA A 23 0.80 9.62 -9.87
CA ALA A 23 0.36 8.61 -10.83
C ALA A 23 -1.17 8.60 -10.97
N SER A 24 -1.90 8.75 -9.86
CA SER A 24 -3.36 8.82 -9.86
C SER A 24 -3.87 10.05 -10.61
N VAL A 25 -3.25 11.23 -10.44
CA VAL A 25 -3.62 12.44 -11.18
C VAL A 25 -3.46 12.23 -12.68
N LYS A 26 -2.31 11.71 -13.11
CA LYS A 26 -2.06 11.40 -14.54
C LYS A 26 -3.03 10.38 -15.10
N PHE A 27 -3.30 9.31 -14.35
CA PHE A 27 -4.26 8.28 -14.72
C PHE A 27 -5.66 8.85 -14.98
N HIS A 28 -6.14 9.77 -14.14
CA HIS A 28 -7.44 10.42 -14.36
C HIS A 28 -7.45 11.26 -15.65
N GLU A 29 -6.35 11.93 -15.98
CA GLU A 29 -6.24 12.65 -17.26
C GLU A 29 -6.26 11.71 -18.47
N GLU A 30 -5.68 10.52 -18.36
CA GLU A 30 -5.75 9.47 -19.39
C GLU A 30 -7.17 8.96 -19.58
N VAL A 31 -7.87 8.66 -18.47
CA VAL A 31 -9.29 8.29 -18.49
C VAL A 31 -10.14 9.34 -19.20
N ASP A 32 -9.98 10.62 -18.85
CA ASP A 32 -10.72 11.71 -19.49
C ASP A 32 -10.47 11.80 -21.00
N LYS A 33 -9.23 11.56 -21.44
CA LYS A 33 -8.85 11.55 -22.86
C LYS A 33 -9.47 10.34 -23.58
N ALA A 34 -9.40 9.15 -22.99
CA ALA A 34 -9.94 7.91 -23.54
C ALA A 34 -11.46 7.99 -23.72
N ILE A 35 -12.18 8.55 -22.73
CA ILE A 35 -13.62 8.79 -22.79
C ILE A 35 -13.97 9.75 -23.95
N LYS A 36 -13.25 10.87 -24.07
CA LYS A 36 -13.47 11.85 -25.15
C LYS A 36 -13.25 11.25 -26.54
N ARG A 37 -12.24 10.39 -26.68
CA ARG A 37 -11.93 9.67 -27.92
C ARG A 37 -12.90 8.53 -28.21
N LYS A 38 -13.69 8.09 -27.23
CA LYS A 38 -14.54 6.89 -27.29
C LYS A 38 -13.74 5.64 -27.69
N ASN A 39 -12.51 5.53 -27.18
CA ASN A 39 -11.62 4.43 -27.49
C ASN A 39 -11.84 3.27 -26.50
N GLU A 40 -12.61 2.26 -26.91
CA GLU A 40 -12.97 1.13 -26.03
C GLU A 40 -11.77 0.27 -25.61
N ILE A 41 -10.73 0.16 -26.44
CA ILE A 41 -9.52 -0.62 -26.13
C ILE A 41 -8.73 0.10 -25.02
N GLU A 42 -8.52 1.40 -25.16
CA GLU A 42 -7.84 2.24 -24.15
C GLU A 42 -8.62 2.26 -22.83
N LEU A 43 -9.94 2.35 -22.88
CA LEU A 43 -10.79 2.24 -21.67
C LEU A 43 -10.68 0.87 -21.00
N ARG A 44 -10.53 -0.21 -21.77
CA ARG A 44 -10.35 -1.55 -21.22
C ARG A 44 -9.00 -1.69 -20.50
N ASP A 45 -7.92 -1.20 -21.10
CA ASP A 45 -6.59 -1.17 -20.47
C ASP A 45 -6.62 -0.37 -19.15
N LEU A 46 -7.23 0.81 -19.16
CA LEU A 46 -7.39 1.65 -17.96
C LEU A 46 -8.17 0.93 -16.85
N ASN A 47 -9.23 0.19 -17.19
CA ASN A 47 -9.98 -0.62 -16.23
C ASN A 47 -9.14 -1.75 -15.63
N ASP A 48 -8.32 -2.43 -16.45
CA ASP A 48 -7.44 -3.49 -15.98
C ASP A 48 -6.37 -2.94 -15.02
N ARG A 49 -5.82 -1.75 -15.30
CA ARG A 49 -4.94 -1.02 -14.39
C ARG A 49 -5.61 -0.71 -13.05
N MET A 50 -6.86 -0.24 -13.04
CA MET A 50 -7.61 -0.01 -11.78
C MET A 50 -7.75 -1.28 -10.93
N VAL A 51 -8.09 -2.41 -11.56
CA VAL A 51 -8.20 -3.69 -10.87
C VAL A 51 -6.85 -4.12 -10.29
N ASN A 52 -5.76 -3.89 -11.00
CA ASN A 52 -4.42 -4.29 -10.58
C ASN A 52 -3.83 -3.38 -9.48
N VAL A 53 -4.29 -2.13 -9.37
CA VAL A 53 -3.98 -1.25 -8.23
C VAL A 53 -4.43 -1.89 -6.92
N GLU A 54 -5.68 -2.34 -6.84
CA GLU A 54 -6.21 -2.98 -5.63
C GLU A 54 -5.42 -4.26 -5.29
N LYS A 55 -5.08 -5.07 -6.31
CA LYS A 55 -4.26 -6.28 -6.12
C LYS A 55 -2.85 -5.98 -5.60
N SER A 56 -2.28 -4.81 -5.91
CA SER A 56 -0.95 -4.41 -5.44
C SER A 56 -0.88 -4.25 -3.91
N PHE A 57 -2.04 -4.06 -3.26
CA PHE A 57 -2.16 -4.01 -1.81
C PHE A 57 -2.36 -5.38 -1.15
N ILE A 58 -2.35 -6.48 -1.91
CA ILE A 58 -2.48 -7.84 -1.39
C ILE A 58 -1.10 -8.46 -1.16
N TYR A 59 -0.73 -8.66 0.09
CA TYR A 59 0.50 -9.36 0.48
C TYR A 59 0.27 -10.86 0.66
N SER A 60 0.98 -11.68 -0.11
CA SER A 60 0.73 -13.13 -0.22
C SER A 60 0.90 -13.91 1.08
N LEU A 61 1.81 -13.48 1.97
CA LEU A 61 2.09 -14.16 3.24
C LEU A 61 1.17 -13.72 4.39
N GLY A 62 0.28 -12.75 4.15
CA GLY A 62 -0.64 -12.23 5.15
C GLY A 62 -0.01 -11.30 6.18
N LEU A 63 -0.86 -10.73 7.03
CA LEU A 63 -0.48 -9.79 8.09
C LEU A 63 0.07 -10.52 9.33
N PRO A 64 0.85 -9.82 10.18
CA PRO A 64 1.28 -10.35 11.48
C PRO A 64 0.07 -10.83 12.27
N ASN A 65 0.17 -12.02 12.86
CA ASN A 65 -0.90 -12.63 13.66
C ASN A 65 -2.23 -12.90 12.92
N GLN A 66 -2.33 -12.54 11.64
CA GLN A 66 -3.55 -12.64 10.83
C GLN A 66 -3.23 -13.14 9.41
N LYS A 67 -2.82 -14.40 9.27
CA LYS A 67 -2.36 -14.98 7.98
C LYS A 67 -3.38 -14.91 6.83
N PHE A 68 -4.68 -14.89 7.15
CA PHE A 68 -5.75 -14.83 6.15
C PHE A 68 -6.09 -13.39 5.73
N ASN A 69 -5.74 -12.39 6.54
CA ASN A 69 -5.88 -10.99 6.17
C ASN A 69 -4.61 -10.58 5.42
N ARG A 70 -4.79 -10.22 4.15
CA ARG A 70 -3.67 -9.97 3.21
C ARG A 70 -3.59 -8.54 2.73
N HIS A 71 -4.64 -7.75 2.92
CA HIS A 71 -4.67 -6.38 2.46
C HIS A 71 -3.83 -5.50 3.40
N VAL A 72 -2.81 -4.83 2.85
CA VAL A 72 -1.78 -4.14 3.65
C VAL A 72 -2.22 -2.78 4.20
N ILE A 73 -3.18 -2.12 3.55
CA ILE A 73 -3.75 -0.83 4.00
C ILE A 73 -4.95 -1.05 4.94
N PHE A 74 -5.86 -1.95 4.57
CA PHE A 74 -7.10 -2.22 5.30
C PHE A 74 -7.16 -3.67 5.77
N ALA A 75 -7.38 -3.88 7.06
CA ALA A 75 -7.85 -5.16 7.59
C ALA A 75 -8.54 -4.91 8.93
N PRO A 76 -9.38 -5.85 9.40
CA PRO A 76 -9.86 -5.81 10.77
C PRO A 76 -8.67 -5.74 11.74
N PRO A 77 -8.69 -4.81 12.71
CA PRO A 77 -7.62 -4.70 13.70
C PRO A 77 -7.58 -5.97 14.57
N PHE A 78 -6.38 -6.50 14.84
CA PHE A 78 -6.24 -7.70 15.68
C PHE A 78 -6.41 -7.35 17.16
N ASN A 79 -5.78 -6.26 17.60
CA ASN A 79 -5.68 -5.88 19.02
C ASN A 79 -6.61 -4.72 19.44
N ASN A 80 -7.28 -4.02 18.51
CA ASN A 80 -8.10 -2.84 18.85
C ASN A 80 -9.31 -2.64 17.92
N ASN A 81 -10.48 -3.15 18.30
CA ASN A 81 -11.73 -3.02 17.54
C ASN A 81 -12.32 -1.58 17.49
N TYR A 82 -11.74 -0.60 18.18
CA TYR A 82 -12.31 0.75 18.31
C TYR A 82 -11.55 1.85 17.57
N ALA A 83 -10.38 1.56 16.98
CA ALA A 83 -9.68 2.50 16.11
C ALA A 83 -9.63 1.94 14.68
N SER A 84 -10.04 2.73 13.70
CA SER A 84 -9.78 2.47 12.29
C SER A 84 -8.27 2.42 12.07
N ALA A 85 -7.67 1.23 12.19
CA ALA A 85 -6.24 1.06 12.04
C ALA A 85 -5.92 0.83 10.56
N HIS A 86 -5.54 1.91 9.88
CA HIS A 86 -4.84 1.80 8.60
C HIS A 86 -3.45 1.21 8.85
N PHE A 87 -2.94 0.45 7.88
CA PHE A 87 -1.67 -0.27 7.99
C PHE A 87 -1.64 -1.26 9.18
N PRO A 88 -2.62 -2.19 9.25
CA PRO A 88 -2.83 -3.11 10.37
C PRO A 88 -1.57 -3.87 10.79
N GLY A 89 -0.74 -4.28 9.83
CA GLY A 89 0.50 -4.98 10.16
C GLY A 89 1.53 -4.14 10.93
N ILE A 90 1.58 -2.83 10.68
CA ILE A 90 2.46 -1.93 11.45
C ILE A 90 1.82 -1.62 12.80
N SER A 91 0.52 -1.29 12.84
CA SER A 91 -0.16 -0.96 14.09
C SER A 91 -0.17 -2.13 15.08
N ASP A 92 -0.40 -3.35 14.60
CA ASP A 92 -0.44 -4.56 15.44
C ASP A 92 0.95 -4.85 16.04
N LEU A 93 2.03 -4.68 15.27
CA LEU A 93 3.40 -4.84 15.74
C LEU A 93 3.86 -3.70 16.66
N MET A 94 3.29 -2.50 16.50
CA MET A 94 3.60 -1.35 17.35
C MET A 94 2.88 -1.41 18.71
N PHE A 95 1.83 -2.22 18.85
CA PHE A 95 0.98 -2.29 20.04
C PHE A 95 1.71 -2.74 21.33
N PRO A 96 2.57 -3.78 21.34
CA PRO A 96 3.27 -4.19 22.56
C PRO A 96 4.32 -3.16 23.01
N SER A 97 4.39 -2.85 24.30
CA SER A 97 5.34 -1.85 24.84
C SER A 97 6.78 -2.36 24.93
N ASN A 98 6.98 -3.65 25.25
CA ASN A 98 8.30 -4.25 25.45
C ASN A 98 8.77 -4.99 24.19
N LYS A 99 9.24 -4.24 23.20
CA LYS A 99 9.69 -4.79 21.91
C LYS A 99 11.13 -5.29 21.98
N THR A 100 11.35 -6.49 21.47
CA THR A 100 12.68 -7.09 21.26
C THR A 100 13.29 -6.65 19.92
N GLU A 101 14.57 -6.92 19.71
CA GLU A 101 15.21 -6.67 18.39
C GLU A 101 14.50 -7.42 17.25
N LYS A 102 13.94 -8.60 17.55
CA LYS A 102 13.14 -9.38 16.59
C LYS A 102 11.87 -8.62 16.20
N ASP A 103 11.18 -8.01 17.17
CA ASP A 103 9.96 -7.25 16.91
C ASP A 103 10.27 -6.00 16.06
N TRP A 104 11.39 -5.32 16.34
CA TRP A 104 11.87 -4.22 15.49
C TRP A 104 12.22 -4.67 14.07
N GLY A 105 12.78 -5.87 13.92
CA GLY A 105 13.01 -6.51 12.62
C GLY A 105 11.70 -6.71 11.84
N GLU A 106 10.66 -7.20 12.50
CA GLU A 106 9.34 -7.39 11.88
C GLU A 106 8.66 -6.06 11.51
N ILE A 107 8.80 -5.04 12.36
CA ILE A 107 8.29 -3.68 12.06
C ILE A 107 8.96 -3.13 10.80
N ARG A 108 10.30 -3.24 10.69
CA ARG A 108 11.05 -2.84 9.50
C ARG A 108 10.57 -3.59 8.25
N ARG A 109 10.37 -4.91 8.37
CA ARG A 109 9.85 -5.73 7.28
C ARG A 109 8.48 -5.25 6.81
N HIS A 110 7.56 -4.95 7.73
CA HIS A 110 6.22 -4.48 7.38
C HIS A 110 6.19 -3.09 6.77
N ILE A 111 7.05 -2.18 7.22
CA ILE A 111 7.26 -0.89 6.57
C ILE A 111 7.72 -1.07 5.12
N SER A 112 8.67 -1.98 4.87
CA SER A 112 9.13 -2.31 3.51
C SER A 112 8.03 -2.91 2.64
N ILE A 113 7.14 -3.72 3.21
CA ILE A 113 5.98 -4.28 2.49
C ILE A 113 5.01 -3.18 2.09
N VAL A 114 4.65 -2.29 3.02
CA VAL A 114 3.78 -1.15 2.73
C VAL A 114 4.38 -0.27 1.64
N PHE A 115 5.66 0.09 1.77
CA PHE A 115 6.38 0.83 0.74
C PHE A 115 6.29 0.15 -0.63
N LYS A 116 6.60 -1.15 -0.70
CA LYS A 116 6.59 -1.91 -1.96
C LYS A 116 5.19 -1.97 -2.56
N SER A 117 4.15 -2.17 -1.76
CA SER A 117 2.77 -2.19 -2.23
C SER A 117 2.31 -0.84 -2.80
N ILE A 118 2.64 0.28 -2.14
CA ILE A 118 2.31 1.62 -2.64
C ILE A 118 3.08 1.92 -3.93
N MET A 119 4.36 1.56 -3.99
CA MET A 119 5.17 1.71 -5.21
C MET A 119 4.62 0.86 -6.37
N SER A 120 4.29 -0.40 -6.12
CA SER A 120 3.67 -1.30 -7.11
C SER A 120 2.35 -0.71 -7.63
N ALA A 121 1.50 -0.19 -6.74
CA ALA A 121 0.26 0.47 -7.14
C ALA A 121 0.52 1.71 -8.01
N ALA A 122 1.57 2.49 -7.72
CA ALA A 122 1.96 3.65 -8.52
C ALA A 122 2.50 3.25 -9.90
N GLU A 123 3.25 2.17 -9.97
CA GLU A 123 3.78 1.63 -11.23
C GLU A 123 2.65 1.09 -12.11
N THR A 124 1.69 0.35 -11.56
CA THR A 124 0.50 -0.11 -12.29
C THR A 124 -0.30 1.06 -12.88
N LEU A 125 -0.40 2.18 -12.17
CA LEU A 125 -1.03 3.39 -12.69
C LEU A 125 -0.21 4.14 -13.73
N ASN A 126 1.04 3.80 -13.99
CA ASN A 126 1.85 4.39 -15.06
C ASN A 126 2.17 3.39 -16.17
N GLU A 127 1.59 2.19 -16.16
CA GLU A 127 1.77 1.24 -17.27
C GLU A 127 1.21 1.84 -18.56
N ASP A 128 2.04 1.89 -19.61
CA ASP A 128 1.60 2.28 -20.94
C ASP A 128 0.60 1.24 -21.46
N ALA A 129 -0.50 1.72 -22.07
CA ALA A 129 -1.47 0.85 -22.72
C ALA A 129 -0.77 0.00 -23.80
N LYS A 130 -0.87 -1.32 -23.66
CA LYS A 130 -0.26 -2.29 -24.61
C LYS A 130 -1.05 -2.43 -25.90
#